data_AF-A0A7Y7NIN9-F1
#
_entry.id   AF-A0A7Y7NIN9-F1
#
_cell.length_a   1.000
_cell.length_b   1.000
_cell.length_c   1.000
_cell.angle_alpha   90.00
_cell.angle_beta   90.00
_cell.angle_gamma   90.00
#
_symmetry.space_group_name_H-M   'P 1'
#
loop_
_entity.id
_entity.type
_entity.pdbx_description
1 polymer ?
#
loop_
_entity_poly.entity_id
_entity_poly.type
_entity_poly.pdbx_seq_one_letter_code
_entity_poly.pdbx_strand_id
1 'polypeptide(L)'
;MANILALVGRPNVGKSTLFNRLTETRDAIVDPTSGVTRDRHYGKSLWNGKEFSVIDTGGYVIGSDDIFEEEIRKQVVLATEEADIIAFLVDVKEGLNPLDEDVADMLRRTNKKVFLVANKVDNNARITDINDFYSLGLGEIYSISSINGMGTGDLLDKIVEEFETLVEDESPDLPKIAIVGRPNVGKSSIINAFIGVERNIVTPIAGTTRDSVYTPYNSFGFNFLLVDTAGLRKKSKVFENIEFYSVMRSIRAIENSDVCVLMLDATAGLESQDINIFSLAEKNRKGVVIVVNKWDLVEKETNTHKEFEEKIREKLAPFTDIPIIFTSVPNKQRIFKVLETANQVYKNRCRRITTSQLNEIFLPLVKENPPPAYKGKHINIKYITQLPLAYPSFVFFCNLPQYVRDPYKRYVENKMRELFDFNGVPIQLYFRQK
;
A
#
# COMPACT_ATOMS: atom_id res chain seq x y z
N MET A 1 -4.88 -12.89 -3.40
CA MET A 1 -4.83 -11.41 -3.45
C MET A 1 -4.99 -10.88 -2.04
N ALA A 2 -4.33 -9.78 -1.66
CA ALA A 2 -4.55 -9.17 -0.36
C ALA A 2 -6.04 -8.80 -0.17
N ASN A 3 -6.64 -9.27 0.92
CA ASN A 3 -8.05 -9.08 1.25
C ASN A 3 -8.33 -7.62 1.62
N ILE A 4 -9.46 -7.06 1.17
CA ILE A 4 -9.85 -5.66 1.40
C ILE A 4 -11.23 -5.58 2.05
N LEU A 5 -11.31 -4.86 3.18
CA LEU A 5 -12.55 -4.47 3.86
C LEU A 5 -12.84 -2.99 3.60
N ALA A 6 -14.00 -2.67 3.02
CA ALA A 6 -14.47 -1.28 2.93
C ALA A 6 -15.50 -0.96 4.02
N LEU A 7 -15.31 0.15 4.70
CA LEU A 7 -16.28 0.73 5.63
C LEU A 7 -17.15 1.73 4.88
N VAL A 8 -18.44 1.43 4.78
CA VAL A 8 -19.43 2.21 4.02
C VAL A 8 -20.53 2.70 4.96
N GLY A 9 -21.15 3.82 4.64
CA GLY A 9 -22.31 4.35 5.37
C GLY A 9 -22.37 5.86 5.28
N ARG A 10 -23.49 6.45 5.71
CA ARG A 10 -23.67 7.91 5.70
C ARG A 10 -22.66 8.64 6.61
N PRO A 11 -22.49 9.96 6.50
CA PRO A 11 -21.63 10.73 7.39
C PRO A 11 -21.98 10.50 8.88
N ASN A 12 -20.98 10.63 9.76
CA ASN A 12 -21.13 10.59 11.23
C ASN A 12 -21.58 9.26 11.88
N VAL A 13 -21.75 8.17 11.12
CA VAL A 13 -22.05 6.82 11.68
C VAL A 13 -20.87 6.17 12.42
N GLY A 14 -19.67 6.77 12.37
CA GLY A 14 -18.47 6.30 13.08
C GLY A 14 -17.53 5.40 12.28
N LYS A 15 -17.54 5.51 10.93
CA LYS A 15 -16.59 4.82 10.02
C LYS A 15 -15.13 5.05 10.41
N SER A 16 -14.70 6.30 10.52
CA SER A 16 -13.31 6.64 10.85
C SER A 16 -12.90 6.19 12.26
N THR A 17 -13.85 6.16 13.21
CA THR A 17 -13.61 5.62 14.54
C THR A 17 -13.37 4.10 14.49
N LEU A 18 -14.18 3.37 13.70
CA LEU A 18 -13.96 1.95 13.47
C LEU A 18 -12.65 1.71 12.74
N PHE A 19 -12.37 2.45 11.66
CA PHE A 19 -11.12 2.38 10.90
C PHE A 19 -9.90 2.47 11.82
N ASN A 20 -9.80 3.54 12.61
CA ASN A 20 -8.66 3.76 13.51
C ASN A 20 -8.51 2.64 14.56
N ARG A 21 -9.63 2.05 14.99
CA ARG A 21 -9.62 0.90 15.89
C ARG A 21 -9.09 -0.34 15.20
N LEU A 22 -9.53 -0.62 13.98
CA LEU A 22 -9.11 -1.79 13.21
C LEU A 22 -7.63 -1.74 12.80
N THR A 23 -7.11 -0.54 12.55
CA THR A 23 -5.72 -0.34 12.10
C THR A 23 -4.73 -0.12 13.26
N GLU A 24 -5.21 -0.17 14.50
CA GLU A 24 -4.44 0.09 15.74
C GLU A 24 -3.70 1.45 15.77
N THR A 25 -4.02 2.36 14.85
CA THR A 25 -3.43 3.70 14.78
C THR A 25 -4.11 4.59 15.79
N ARG A 26 -3.46 4.83 16.94
CA ARG A 26 -3.83 5.92 17.86
C ARG A 26 -3.53 7.31 17.32
N ASP A 27 -2.82 7.38 16.19
CA ASP A 27 -2.44 8.60 15.51
C ASP A 27 -2.93 8.55 14.06
N ALA A 28 -4.14 9.06 13.83
CA ALA A 28 -4.35 9.79 12.59
C ALA A 28 -3.51 11.06 12.71
N ILE A 29 -2.20 10.96 12.44
CA ILE A 29 -1.44 12.16 12.06
C ILE A 29 -2.09 12.62 10.76
N VAL A 30 -2.98 13.59 10.92
CA VAL A 30 -3.23 14.60 9.91
C VAL A 30 -1.86 15.15 9.56
N ASP A 31 -1.33 14.74 8.42
CA ASP A 31 -0.22 15.46 7.79
C ASP A 31 -0.83 16.78 7.27
N PRO A 32 -0.49 17.94 7.83
CA PRO A 32 -1.05 19.21 7.40
C PRO A 32 -0.25 19.74 6.21
N THR A 33 -0.10 18.94 5.15
CA THR A 33 0.30 19.47 3.84
C THR A 33 -0.95 19.84 3.07
N SER A 34 -1.46 21.03 3.41
CA SER A 34 -2.59 21.70 2.79
C SER A 34 -2.39 21.82 1.27
N GLY A 35 -3.24 21.13 0.51
CA GLY A 35 -3.27 21.25 -0.94
C GLY A 35 -4.07 20.17 -1.63
N VAL A 36 -5.40 20.19 -1.42
CA VAL A 36 -6.46 19.41 -2.11
C VAL A 36 -6.30 17.88 -2.14
N THR A 37 -6.94 17.21 -1.19
CA THR A 37 -7.28 15.78 -1.30
C THR A 37 -8.72 15.54 -0.84
N ARG A 38 -9.50 14.80 -1.65
CA ARG A 38 -10.76 14.17 -1.27
C ARG A 38 -10.41 12.91 -0.48
N ASP A 39 -10.13 13.08 0.81
CA ASP A 39 -9.39 12.14 1.65
C ASP A 39 -10.03 10.75 1.77
N ARG A 40 -9.26 9.72 1.39
CA ARG A 40 -9.55 8.31 1.67
C ARG A 40 -8.41 7.71 2.46
N HIS A 41 -8.74 7.03 3.54
CA HIS A 41 -7.74 6.47 4.43
C HIS A 41 -7.59 4.97 4.18
N TYR A 42 -6.35 4.55 3.97
CA TYR A 42 -5.95 3.15 3.82
C TYR A 42 -5.14 2.75 5.04
N GLY A 43 -5.47 1.61 5.62
CA GLY A 43 -4.72 1.04 6.73
C GLY A 43 -4.70 -0.47 6.66
N LYS A 44 -3.76 -1.09 7.38
CA LYS A 44 -3.67 -2.54 7.49
C LYS A 44 -4.23 -2.99 8.83
N SER A 45 -4.92 -4.12 8.83
CA SER A 45 -5.39 -4.80 10.03
C SER A 45 -4.92 -6.25 10.02
N LEU A 46 -4.69 -6.79 11.21
CA LEU A 46 -4.32 -8.18 11.44
C LEU A 46 -5.28 -8.73 12.48
N TRP A 47 -6.05 -9.75 12.13
CA TRP A 47 -6.97 -10.40 13.04
C TRP A 47 -6.95 -11.92 12.84
N ASN A 48 -6.81 -12.69 13.92
CA ASN A 48 -6.66 -14.15 13.91
C ASN A 48 -5.66 -14.68 12.86
N GLY A 49 -4.54 -13.97 12.68
CA GLY A 49 -3.49 -14.35 11.73
C GLY A 49 -3.79 -14.04 10.25
N LYS A 50 -4.94 -13.44 9.92
CA LYS A 50 -5.24 -12.94 8.57
C LYS A 50 -4.93 -11.44 8.48
N GLU A 51 -4.05 -11.08 7.56
CA GLU A 51 -3.79 -9.68 7.18
C GLU A 51 -4.77 -9.23 6.09
N PHE A 52 -5.34 -8.03 6.26
CA PHE A 52 -6.22 -7.41 5.29
C PHE A 52 -6.09 -5.88 5.33
N SER A 53 -6.39 -5.24 4.20
CA SER A 53 -6.43 -3.79 4.09
C SER A 53 -7.83 -3.28 4.43
N VAL A 54 -7.92 -2.21 5.20
CA VAL A 54 -9.16 -1.51 5.54
C VAL A 54 -9.19 -0.19 4.79
N ILE A 55 -10.33 0.14 4.21
CA ILE A 55 -10.58 1.40 3.50
C ILE A 55 -11.71 2.13 4.21
N ASP A 56 -11.45 3.37 4.64
CA ASP A 56 -12.51 4.30 5.06
C ASP A 56 -12.93 5.13 3.84
N THR A 57 -14.19 5.02 3.43
CA THR A 57 -14.73 5.81 2.33
C THR A 57 -15.08 7.25 2.74
N GLY A 58 -14.89 7.63 4.00
CA GLY A 58 -15.29 8.93 4.55
C GLY A 58 -14.39 10.10 4.16
N GLY A 59 -14.92 11.01 3.33
CA GLY A 59 -14.45 12.38 3.19
C GLY A 59 -15.51 13.37 3.71
N TYR A 60 -15.08 14.43 4.42
CA TYR A 60 -15.98 15.52 4.83
C TYR A 60 -16.53 16.21 3.57
N VAL A 61 -17.82 16.06 3.30
CA VAL A 61 -18.53 16.89 2.33
C VAL A 61 -19.13 18.05 3.12
N ILE A 62 -18.83 19.28 2.72
CA ILE A 62 -19.53 20.49 3.18
C ILE A 62 -20.40 20.91 2.00
N GLY A 63 -21.72 20.74 2.10
CA GLY A 63 -22.64 20.98 0.99
C GLY A 63 -24.11 20.84 1.39
N SER A 64 -25.01 21.00 0.43
CA SER A 64 -26.46 20.74 0.57
C SER A 64 -26.77 19.24 0.48
N ASP A 65 -27.97 18.83 0.92
CA ASP A 65 -28.39 17.42 0.97
C ASP A 65 -28.24 16.66 -0.37
N ASP A 66 -28.54 17.32 -1.51
CA ASP A 66 -28.40 16.72 -2.85
C ASP A 66 -26.94 16.34 -3.21
N ILE A 67 -25.96 17.12 -2.74
CA ILE A 67 -24.53 16.87 -3.00
C ILE A 67 -24.04 15.70 -2.13
N PHE A 68 -24.59 15.55 -0.92
CA PHE A 68 -24.26 14.43 -0.05
C PHE A 68 -24.74 13.11 -0.64
N GLU A 69 -25.95 13.06 -1.20
CA GLU A 69 -26.52 11.82 -1.75
C GLU A 69 -25.68 11.29 -2.93
N GLU A 70 -25.29 12.17 -3.87
CA GLU A 70 -24.48 11.77 -5.03
C GLU A 70 -23.09 11.26 -4.61
N GLU A 71 -22.46 11.90 -3.62
CA GLU A 71 -21.15 11.49 -3.10
C GLU A 71 -21.21 10.19 -2.29
N ILE A 72 -22.27 9.97 -1.50
CA ILE A 72 -22.50 8.70 -0.80
C ILE A 72 -22.67 7.57 -1.83
N ARG A 73 -23.49 7.76 -2.87
CA ARG A 73 -23.67 6.76 -3.93
C ARG A 73 -22.34 6.41 -4.60
N LYS A 74 -21.52 7.42 -4.94
CA LYS A 74 -20.16 7.20 -5.46
C LYS A 74 -19.32 6.37 -4.49
N GLN A 75 -19.31 6.67 -3.19
CA GLN A 75 -18.57 5.90 -2.20
C GLN A 75 -19.00 4.43 -2.16
N VAL A 76 -20.30 4.15 -2.21
CA VAL A 76 -20.85 2.79 -2.19
C VAL A 76 -20.44 2.01 -3.43
N VAL A 77 -20.58 2.59 -4.63
CA VAL A 77 -20.16 1.95 -5.89
C VAL A 77 -18.68 1.59 -5.83
N LEU A 78 -17.86 2.52 -5.34
CA LEU A 78 -16.41 2.32 -5.29
C LEU A 78 -16.04 1.24 -4.26
N ALA A 79 -16.67 1.22 -3.09
CA ALA A 79 -16.51 0.14 -2.13
C ALA A 79 -16.95 -1.22 -2.71
N THR A 80 -18.05 -1.25 -3.46
CA THR A 80 -18.53 -2.47 -4.15
C THR A 80 -17.65 -2.91 -5.31
N GLU A 81 -16.70 -2.10 -5.77
CA GLU A 81 -15.69 -2.51 -6.76
C GLU A 81 -14.35 -2.87 -6.09
N GLU A 82 -13.96 -2.14 -5.04
CA GLU A 82 -12.65 -2.20 -4.39
C GLU A 82 -12.51 -3.25 -3.29
N ALA A 83 -13.58 -3.54 -2.55
CA ALA A 83 -13.47 -4.38 -1.36
C ALA A 83 -13.81 -5.83 -1.66
N ASP A 84 -13.17 -6.81 -1.02
CA ASP A 84 -13.66 -8.19 -1.09
C ASP A 84 -14.91 -8.34 -0.21
N ILE A 85 -14.94 -7.60 0.90
CA ILE A 85 -16.01 -7.56 1.90
C ILE A 85 -16.38 -6.11 2.22
N ILE A 86 -17.67 -5.85 2.43
CA ILE A 86 -18.18 -4.52 2.79
C ILE A 86 -18.76 -4.58 4.20
N ALA A 87 -18.36 -3.66 5.07
CA ALA A 87 -19.03 -3.38 6.33
C ALA A 87 -19.85 -2.09 6.17
N PHE A 88 -21.17 -2.21 6.15
CA PHE A 88 -22.08 -1.09 6.07
C PHE A 88 -22.51 -0.66 7.47
N LEU A 89 -22.08 0.53 7.89
CA LEU A 89 -22.31 1.07 9.21
C LEU A 89 -23.55 1.96 9.25
N VAL A 90 -24.39 1.71 10.24
CA VAL A 90 -25.56 2.52 10.61
C VAL A 90 -25.42 3.00 12.06
N ASP A 91 -26.14 4.07 12.42
CA ASP A 91 -26.08 4.65 13.76
C ASP A 91 -27.34 4.38 14.56
N VAL A 92 -27.21 3.59 15.63
CA VAL A 92 -28.33 3.27 16.53
C VAL A 92 -28.83 4.48 17.32
N LYS A 93 -28.00 5.52 17.54
CA LYS A 93 -28.45 6.76 18.23
C LYS A 93 -29.47 7.55 17.42
N GLU A 94 -29.28 7.57 16.10
CA GLU A 94 -30.10 8.37 15.19
C GLU A 94 -31.21 7.53 14.54
N GLY A 95 -31.10 6.21 14.57
CA GLY A 95 -32.07 5.29 13.99
C GLY A 95 -31.96 5.21 12.46
N LEU A 96 -32.96 4.61 11.84
CA LEU A 96 -33.03 4.39 10.40
C LEU A 96 -33.17 5.72 9.64
N ASN A 97 -32.29 5.96 8.67
CA ASN A 97 -32.32 7.14 7.82
C ASN A 97 -32.66 6.75 6.35
N PRO A 98 -33.36 7.59 5.57
CA PRO A 98 -33.59 7.34 4.15
C PRO A 98 -32.30 7.06 3.35
N LEU A 99 -31.20 7.74 3.67
CA LEU A 99 -29.91 7.49 3.04
C LEU A 99 -29.37 6.09 3.34
N ASP A 100 -29.72 5.51 4.49
CA ASP A 100 -29.33 4.14 4.82
C ASP A 100 -30.12 3.12 3.97
N GLU A 101 -31.39 3.41 3.64
CA GLU A 101 -32.20 2.60 2.73
C GLU A 101 -31.65 2.64 1.30
N ASP A 102 -31.30 3.82 0.78
CA ASP A 102 -30.71 3.99 -0.54
C ASP A 102 -29.39 3.23 -0.68
N VAL A 103 -28.52 3.33 0.32
CA VAL A 103 -27.25 2.60 0.36
C VAL A 103 -27.50 1.09 0.44
N ALA A 104 -28.44 0.64 1.26
CA ALA A 104 -28.79 -0.76 1.35
C ALA A 104 -29.34 -1.30 0.03
N ASP A 105 -30.13 -0.53 -0.71
CA ASP A 105 -30.64 -0.89 -2.03
C ASP A 105 -29.52 -1.15 -3.05
N MET A 106 -28.47 -0.31 -3.02
CA MET A 106 -27.30 -0.49 -3.86
C MET A 106 -26.51 -1.74 -3.44
N LEU A 107 -26.33 -1.93 -2.15
CA LEU A 107 -25.58 -3.07 -1.59
C LEU A 107 -26.31 -4.40 -1.80
N ARG A 108 -27.65 -4.44 -1.80
CA ARG A 108 -28.42 -5.66 -2.13
C ARG A 108 -28.20 -6.14 -3.56
N ARG A 109 -27.79 -5.26 -4.47
CA ARG A 109 -27.53 -5.59 -5.89
C ARG A 109 -26.11 -6.07 -6.14
N THR A 110 -25.22 -6.03 -5.15
CA THR A 110 -23.85 -6.53 -5.30
C THR A 110 -23.76 -8.03 -5.06
N ASN A 111 -22.77 -8.67 -5.69
CA ASN A 111 -22.42 -10.07 -5.42
C ASN A 111 -21.43 -10.21 -4.25
N LYS A 112 -21.03 -9.11 -3.61
CA LYS A 112 -20.06 -9.12 -2.51
C LYS A 112 -20.74 -9.38 -1.18
N LYS A 113 -19.98 -9.95 -0.24
CA LYS A 113 -20.44 -10.15 1.14
C LYS A 113 -20.57 -8.78 1.83
N VAL A 114 -21.75 -8.51 2.38
CA VAL A 114 -22.04 -7.28 3.12
C VAL A 114 -22.35 -7.64 4.57
N PHE A 115 -21.68 -6.97 5.50
CA PHE A 115 -21.92 -7.03 6.94
C PHE A 115 -22.64 -5.75 7.36
N LEU A 116 -23.87 -5.86 7.87
CA LEU A 116 -24.60 -4.72 8.42
C LEU A 116 -24.15 -4.50 9.86
N VAL A 117 -23.61 -3.32 10.14
CA VAL A 117 -22.95 -3.00 11.41
C VAL A 117 -23.69 -1.86 12.09
N ALA A 118 -24.41 -2.18 13.16
CA ALA A 118 -25.10 -1.21 14.00
C ALA A 118 -24.12 -0.63 15.03
N ASN A 119 -23.67 0.60 14.81
CA ASN A 119 -22.66 1.25 15.64
C ASN A 119 -23.28 2.13 16.75
N LYS A 120 -22.46 2.53 17.74
CA LYS A 120 -22.82 3.34 18.92
C LYS A 120 -23.77 2.64 19.90
N VAL A 121 -23.71 1.30 19.94
CA VAL A 121 -24.39 0.46 20.95
C VAL A 121 -23.58 0.47 22.24
N ASP A 122 -23.62 1.61 22.94
CA ASP A 122 -22.78 1.85 24.12
C ASP A 122 -23.33 1.20 25.40
N ASN A 123 -24.55 0.64 25.38
CA ASN A 123 -25.19 -0.04 26.51
C ASN A 123 -26.18 -1.12 26.06
N ASN A 124 -26.51 -2.06 26.96
CA ASN A 124 -27.43 -3.17 26.66
C ASN A 124 -28.87 -2.73 26.35
N ALA A 125 -29.30 -1.55 26.81
CA ALA A 125 -30.64 -1.04 26.56
C ALA A 125 -30.86 -0.71 25.08
N ARG A 126 -29.80 -0.47 24.31
CA ARG A 126 -29.85 -0.10 22.89
C ARG A 126 -29.82 -1.29 21.95
N ILE A 127 -29.71 -2.51 22.47
CA ILE A 127 -29.75 -3.72 21.64
C ILE A 127 -31.14 -3.88 21.01
N THR A 128 -32.19 -3.43 21.68
CA THR A 128 -33.57 -3.47 21.15
C THR A 128 -33.79 -2.52 19.98
N ASP A 129 -33.04 -1.41 19.93
CA ASP A 129 -33.15 -0.36 18.91
C ASP A 129 -32.55 -0.82 17.56
N ILE A 130 -31.90 -1.98 17.54
CA ILE A 130 -31.32 -2.58 16.34
C ILE A 130 -32.41 -3.16 15.43
N ASN A 131 -33.56 -3.53 15.99
CA ASN A 131 -34.61 -4.25 15.28
C ASN A 131 -35.09 -3.52 14.01
N ASP A 132 -35.11 -2.19 14.05
CA ASP A 132 -35.54 -1.35 12.93
C ASP A 132 -34.64 -1.53 11.69
N PHE A 133 -33.36 -1.84 11.87
CA PHE A 133 -32.40 -2.02 10.78
C PHE A 133 -32.54 -3.36 10.06
N TYR A 134 -33.32 -4.33 10.58
CA TYR A 134 -33.64 -5.55 9.82
C TYR A 134 -34.43 -5.23 8.55
N SER A 135 -35.16 -4.12 8.52
CA SER A 135 -35.86 -3.62 7.34
C SER A 135 -34.93 -3.40 6.14
N LEU A 136 -33.63 -3.17 6.37
CA LEU A 136 -32.61 -3.02 5.33
C LEU A 136 -32.32 -4.33 4.59
N GLY A 137 -32.79 -5.49 5.05
CA GLY A 137 -32.73 -6.73 4.28
C GLY A 137 -31.32 -7.22 3.93
N LEU A 138 -30.31 -6.85 4.73
CA LEU A 138 -28.89 -7.22 4.52
C LEU A 138 -28.44 -8.40 5.41
N GLY A 139 -29.37 -9.09 6.07
CA GLY A 139 -29.09 -10.27 6.88
C GLY A 139 -28.86 -9.98 8.36
N GLU A 140 -27.88 -10.67 8.95
CA GLU A 140 -27.53 -10.53 10.37
C GLU A 140 -26.92 -9.14 10.66
N ILE A 141 -27.28 -8.58 11.82
CA ILE A 141 -26.83 -7.25 12.25
C ILE A 141 -25.80 -7.40 13.37
N TYR A 142 -24.62 -6.81 13.16
CA TYR A 142 -23.53 -6.83 14.12
C TYR A 142 -23.56 -5.54 14.95
N SER A 143 -23.88 -5.68 16.24
CA SER A 143 -23.90 -4.57 17.18
C SER A 143 -22.50 -4.25 17.68
N ILE A 144 -22.03 -3.03 17.49
CA ILE A 144 -20.72 -2.59 17.95
C ILE A 144 -20.76 -1.25 18.67
N SER A 145 -19.74 -1.01 19.49
CA SER A 145 -19.35 0.33 19.91
C SER A 145 -17.92 0.58 19.45
N SER A 146 -17.73 1.28 18.33
CA SER A 146 -16.39 1.59 17.81
C SER A 146 -15.54 2.39 18.79
N ILE A 147 -16.15 3.16 19.69
CA ILE A 147 -15.39 3.95 20.67
C ILE A 147 -14.88 3.07 21.82
N ASN A 148 -15.69 2.11 22.30
CA ASN A 148 -15.35 1.25 23.44
C ASN A 148 -14.73 -0.10 23.03
N GLY A 149 -14.89 -0.50 21.76
CA GLY A 149 -14.44 -1.79 21.22
C GLY A 149 -15.37 -2.97 21.49
N MET A 150 -16.56 -2.73 22.05
CA MET A 150 -17.56 -3.79 22.26
C MET A 150 -18.05 -4.32 20.89
N GLY A 151 -18.14 -5.64 20.75
CA GLY A 151 -18.67 -6.32 19.57
C GLY A 151 -17.77 -6.29 18.33
N THR A 152 -16.66 -5.51 18.34
CA THR A 152 -15.79 -5.44 17.16
C THR A 152 -15.00 -6.72 16.93
N GLY A 153 -14.70 -7.50 17.99
CA GLY A 153 -14.05 -8.80 17.87
C GLY A 153 -14.94 -9.82 17.17
N ASP A 154 -16.20 -9.95 17.61
CA ASP A 154 -17.18 -10.86 17.01
C ASP A 154 -17.44 -10.53 15.53
N LEU A 155 -17.54 -9.24 15.21
CA LEU A 155 -17.64 -8.77 13.82
C LEU A 155 -16.41 -9.19 12.99
N LEU A 156 -15.20 -8.98 13.53
CA LEU A 156 -13.97 -9.32 12.84
C LEU A 156 -13.80 -10.82 12.65
N ASP A 157 -14.18 -11.64 13.63
CA ASP A 157 -14.17 -13.09 13.52
C ASP A 157 -14.99 -13.54 12.30
N LYS A 158 -16.18 -12.97 12.11
CA LYS A 158 -17.02 -13.27 10.93
C LYS A 158 -16.49 -12.72 9.62
N ILE A 159 -15.91 -11.51 9.63
CA ILE A 159 -15.28 -10.95 8.43
C ILE A 159 -14.10 -11.82 7.97
N VAL A 160 -13.23 -12.24 8.89
CA VAL A 160 -12.07 -13.05 8.53
C VAL A 160 -12.42 -14.48 8.13
N GLU A 161 -13.54 -15.05 8.62
CA GLU A 161 -14.07 -16.33 8.14
C GLU A 161 -14.39 -16.30 6.64
N GLU A 162 -14.95 -15.18 6.16
CA GLU A 162 -15.35 -14.99 4.76
C GLU A 162 -14.19 -14.59 3.84
N PHE A 163 -13.09 -14.06 4.38
CA PHE A 163 -11.91 -13.80 3.58
C PHE A 163 -11.32 -15.09 3.02
N GLU A 164 -11.08 -15.08 1.71
CA GLU A 164 -10.33 -16.15 1.05
C GLU A 164 -9.02 -16.34 1.82
N THR A 165 -8.79 -17.59 2.22
CA THR A 165 -7.49 -17.93 2.79
C THR A 165 -6.49 -17.71 1.67
N LEU A 166 -5.61 -16.74 1.86
CA LEU A 166 -4.41 -16.60 1.05
C LEU A 166 -3.65 -17.91 1.22
N VAL A 167 -3.93 -18.88 0.34
CA VAL A 167 -3.01 -19.96 0.12
C VAL A 167 -1.75 -19.23 -0.34
N GLU A 168 -0.68 -19.35 0.43
CA GLU A 168 0.65 -19.07 -0.10
C GLU A 168 0.76 -19.97 -1.32
N ASP A 169 0.45 -19.43 -2.49
CA ASP A 169 0.68 -20.13 -3.74
C ASP A 169 2.13 -20.58 -3.65
N GLU A 170 2.38 -21.88 -3.83
CA GLU A 170 3.66 -22.42 -4.28
C GLU A 170 3.96 -21.88 -5.70
N SER A 171 3.73 -20.58 -5.94
CA SER A 171 4.25 -19.86 -7.07
C SER A 171 5.77 -20.04 -6.99
N PRO A 172 6.43 -20.36 -8.12
CA PRO A 172 7.88 -20.36 -8.13
C PRO A 172 8.36 -19.03 -7.56
N ASP A 173 9.44 -19.05 -6.77
CA ASP A 173 10.03 -17.93 -6.01
C ASP A 173 10.60 -16.85 -6.97
N LEU A 174 9.74 -16.35 -7.85
CA LEU A 174 10.01 -15.41 -8.91
C LEU A 174 9.67 -14.00 -8.42
N PRO A 175 10.50 -13.01 -8.76
CA PRO A 175 10.23 -11.62 -8.43
C PRO A 175 8.85 -11.21 -8.92
N LYS A 176 8.04 -10.56 -8.07
CA LYS A 176 6.79 -9.92 -8.48
C LYS A 176 7.05 -8.44 -8.75
N ILE A 177 6.89 -7.99 -9.99
CA ILE A 177 7.18 -6.61 -10.41
C ILE A 177 5.89 -5.92 -10.82
N ALA A 178 5.59 -4.78 -10.19
CA ALA A 178 4.48 -3.90 -10.57
C ALA A 178 5.01 -2.66 -11.28
N ILE A 179 4.29 -2.17 -12.29
CA ILE A 179 4.58 -0.90 -12.96
C ILE A 179 3.46 0.07 -12.62
N VAL A 180 3.80 1.09 -11.84
CA VAL A 180 2.85 2.04 -11.23
C VAL A 180 3.20 3.47 -11.58
N GLY A 181 2.26 4.39 -11.37
CA GLY A 181 2.42 5.80 -11.69
C GLY A 181 1.09 6.42 -12.14
N ARG A 182 1.09 7.73 -12.38
CA ARG A 182 -0.10 8.48 -12.81
C ARG A 182 -0.64 8.03 -14.17
N PRO A 183 -1.89 8.35 -14.52
CA PRO A 183 -2.39 8.17 -15.89
C PRO A 183 -1.44 8.80 -16.92
N ASN A 184 -1.37 8.24 -18.13
CA ASN A 184 -0.64 8.80 -19.28
C ASN A 184 0.90 8.96 -19.17
N VAL A 185 1.54 8.50 -18.09
CA VAL A 185 3.02 8.48 -17.95
C VAL A 185 3.71 7.45 -18.84
N GLY A 186 2.96 6.52 -19.46
CA GLY A 186 3.47 5.50 -20.39
C GLY A 186 3.56 4.07 -19.85
N LYS A 187 2.85 3.75 -18.76
CA LYS A 187 2.78 2.40 -18.17
C LYS A 187 2.39 1.31 -19.17
N SER A 188 1.28 1.51 -19.88
CA SER A 188 0.80 0.56 -20.89
C SER A 188 1.81 0.38 -22.02
N SER A 189 2.46 1.46 -22.43
CA SER A 189 3.48 1.45 -23.49
C SER A 189 4.71 0.64 -23.08
N ILE A 190 5.21 0.80 -21.84
CA ILE A 190 6.39 0.02 -21.39
C ILE A 190 6.04 -1.46 -21.20
N ILE A 191 4.84 -1.76 -20.69
CA ILE A 191 4.38 -3.14 -20.52
C ILE A 191 4.23 -3.83 -21.87
N ASN A 192 3.66 -3.14 -22.86
CA ASN A 192 3.60 -3.64 -24.23
C ASN A 192 4.98 -3.76 -24.87
N ALA A 193 5.92 -2.87 -24.55
CA ALA A 193 7.30 -2.99 -25.00
C ALA A 193 8.00 -4.21 -24.39
N PHE A 194 7.68 -4.59 -23.15
CA PHE A 194 8.15 -5.84 -22.56
C PHE A 194 7.48 -7.06 -23.21
N ILE A 195 6.16 -7.07 -23.34
CA ILE A 195 5.39 -8.22 -23.86
C ILE A 195 5.58 -8.42 -25.37
N GLY A 196 5.79 -7.34 -26.13
CA GLY A 196 5.84 -7.33 -27.60
C GLY A 196 7.18 -7.74 -28.20
N VAL A 197 8.19 -7.99 -27.38
CA VAL A 197 9.51 -8.44 -27.84
C VAL A 197 9.56 -9.96 -27.75
N GLU A 198 9.23 -10.60 -28.88
CA GLU A 198 9.32 -12.03 -29.19
C GLU A 198 8.82 -13.01 -28.10
N ARG A 199 7.60 -13.51 -28.35
CA ARG A 199 6.97 -14.59 -27.60
C ARG A 199 7.86 -15.84 -27.60
N ASN A 200 8.40 -16.19 -26.45
CA ASN A 200 8.52 -17.58 -26.01
C ASN A 200 7.63 -17.75 -24.76
N ILE A 201 6.31 -17.59 -24.96
CA ILE A 201 5.32 -17.92 -23.94
C ILE A 201 5.11 -19.43 -24.00
N VAL A 202 5.93 -20.21 -23.30
CA VAL A 202 5.51 -21.55 -22.85
C VAL A 202 6.27 -21.97 -21.59
N THR A 203 5.55 -22.02 -20.47
CA THR A 203 5.37 -23.28 -19.73
C THR A 203 3.98 -23.24 -19.09
N PRO A 204 3.13 -24.26 -19.30
CA PRO A 204 1.89 -24.39 -18.58
C PRO A 204 2.24 -24.87 -17.17
N ILE A 205 2.47 -23.94 -16.24
CA ILE A 205 2.48 -24.29 -14.83
C ILE A 205 1.03 -24.59 -14.47
N ALA A 206 0.75 -25.87 -14.20
CA ALA A 206 -0.56 -26.34 -13.77
C ALA A 206 -0.97 -25.56 -12.51
N GLY A 207 -2.16 -24.94 -12.53
CA GLY A 207 -2.66 -24.04 -11.46
C GLY A 207 -2.90 -22.59 -11.92
N THR A 208 -2.37 -22.18 -13.07
CA THR A 208 -2.46 -20.79 -13.58
C THR A 208 -3.80 -20.40 -14.22
N THR A 209 -4.86 -21.20 -14.06
CA THR A 209 -6.15 -21.04 -14.77
C THR A 209 -7.32 -20.76 -13.82
N ARG A 210 -7.23 -19.68 -13.05
CA ARG A 210 -8.39 -18.92 -12.57
C ARG A 210 -7.95 -17.46 -12.38
N ASP A 211 -8.37 -16.60 -13.29
CA ASP A 211 -8.21 -15.14 -13.26
C ASP A 211 -6.81 -14.61 -12.90
N SER A 212 -5.83 -14.84 -13.80
CA SER A 212 -4.42 -14.53 -13.53
C SER A 212 -4.15 -13.03 -13.37
N VAL A 213 -4.09 -12.56 -12.12
CA VAL A 213 -3.55 -11.24 -11.71
C VAL A 213 -2.10 -11.05 -12.19
N TYR A 214 -1.39 -12.16 -12.40
CA TYR A 214 0.01 -12.20 -12.79
C TYR A 214 0.19 -12.57 -14.26
N THR A 215 1.07 -11.86 -14.98
CA THR A 215 1.57 -12.28 -16.30
C THR A 215 3.03 -12.71 -16.15
N PRO A 216 3.38 -13.97 -16.46
CA PRO A 216 4.78 -14.39 -16.45
C PRO A 216 5.55 -13.72 -17.58
N TYR A 217 6.76 -13.27 -17.27
CA TYR A 217 7.73 -12.74 -18.21
C TYR A 217 8.98 -13.61 -18.17
N ASN A 218 9.35 -14.20 -19.30
CA ASN A 218 10.57 -14.99 -19.46
C ASN A 218 11.24 -14.58 -20.78
N SER A 219 12.06 -13.54 -20.72
CA SER A 219 12.81 -13.06 -21.88
C SER A 219 14.06 -12.29 -21.45
N PHE A 220 15.05 -12.18 -22.33
CA PHE A 220 16.31 -11.48 -22.07
C PHE A 220 17.07 -11.94 -20.81
N GLY A 221 16.90 -13.21 -20.42
CA GLY A 221 17.52 -13.77 -19.21
C GLY A 221 16.83 -13.34 -17.90
N PHE A 222 15.70 -12.64 -17.96
CA PHE A 222 14.89 -12.30 -16.79
C PHE A 222 13.66 -13.20 -16.71
N ASN A 223 13.39 -13.71 -15.51
CA ASN A 223 12.21 -14.51 -15.21
C ASN A 223 11.50 -13.90 -14.00
N PHE A 224 10.31 -13.35 -14.19
CA PHE A 224 9.54 -12.66 -13.14
C PHE A 224 8.04 -12.64 -13.46
N LEU A 225 7.22 -12.25 -12.49
CA LEU A 225 5.78 -12.07 -12.63
C LEU A 225 5.43 -10.59 -12.70
N LEU A 226 4.78 -10.15 -13.78
CA LEU A 226 4.18 -8.82 -13.88
C LEU A 226 2.84 -8.80 -13.14
N VAL A 227 2.72 -7.93 -12.14
CA VAL A 227 1.50 -7.76 -11.35
C VAL A 227 0.51 -6.82 -12.06
N ASP A 228 -0.76 -7.18 -12.05
CA ASP A 228 -1.90 -6.37 -12.51
C ASP A 228 -1.87 -5.96 -13.99
N THR A 229 -1.76 -6.98 -14.86
CA THR A 229 -1.82 -6.82 -16.33
C THR A 229 -3.22 -7.06 -16.92
N ALA A 230 -4.20 -7.41 -16.09
CA ALA A 230 -5.58 -7.72 -16.52
C ALA A 230 -6.26 -6.51 -17.19
N GLY A 231 -5.97 -5.29 -16.72
CA GLY A 231 -6.43 -4.04 -17.34
C GLY A 231 -5.81 -3.75 -18.72
N LEU A 232 -4.67 -4.37 -19.05
CA LEU A 232 -3.98 -4.17 -20.33
C LEU A 232 -4.37 -5.21 -21.39
N ARG A 233 -4.85 -6.38 -20.97
CA ARG A 233 -5.33 -7.44 -21.86
C ARG A 233 -6.71 -7.15 -22.46
N LYS A 234 -7.57 -6.39 -21.77
CA LYS A 234 -8.86 -5.94 -22.32
C LYS A 234 -8.65 -4.76 -23.27
N LYS A 235 -8.55 -5.05 -24.57
CA LYS A 235 -8.44 -4.06 -25.64
C LYS A 235 -9.56 -2.99 -25.58
N SER A 236 -9.15 -1.72 -25.37
CA SER A 236 -9.45 -0.55 -26.22
C SER A 236 -10.89 -0.13 -26.53
N LYS A 237 -11.94 -0.47 -25.76
CA LYS A 237 -13.31 0.01 -26.06
C LYS A 237 -14.21 0.30 -24.86
N VAL A 238 -13.63 0.66 -23.72
CA VAL A 238 -14.42 1.29 -22.66
C VAL A 238 -13.86 2.69 -22.49
N PHE A 239 -14.72 3.69 -22.72
CA PHE A 239 -14.45 5.04 -22.24
C PHE A 239 -14.34 4.93 -20.71
N GLU A 240 -13.13 4.62 -20.22
CA GLU A 240 -12.81 4.58 -18.78
C GLU A 240 -12.88 6.03 -18.32
N ASN A 241 -14.08 6.43 -17.93
CA ASN A 241 -14.26 7.61 -17.13
C ASN A 241 -13.57 7.34 -15.78
N ILE A 242 -12.74 8.30 -15.38
CA ILE A 242 -12.21 8.55 -14.04
C ILE A 242 -10.82 7.92 -13.76
N GLU A 243 -9.82 8.81 -13.66
CA GLU A 243 -8.42 8.61 -13.21
C GLU A 243 -8.29 7.74 -11.94
N PHE A 244 -9.35 7.70 -11.17
CA PHE A 244 -9.57 6.93 -9.97
C PHE A 244 -9.32 5.42 -10.12
N TYR A 245 -9.81 4.78 -11.19
CA TYR A 245 -9.59 3.34 -11.42
C TYR A 245 -8.10 3.02 -11.60
N SER A 246 -7.32 3.96 -12.15
CA SER A 246 -5.87 3.81 -12.31
C SER A 246 -5.13 3.86 -10.97
N VAL A 247 -5.67 4.57 -9.97
CA VAL A 247 -5.11 4.64 -8.62
C VAL A 247 -5.31 3.32 -7.90
N MET A 248 -6.54 2.79 -7.88
CA MET A 248 -6.86 1.54 -7.19
C MET A 248 -6.08 0.34 -7.71
N ARG A 249 -5.94 0.24 -9.04
CA ARG A 249 -5.08 -0.75 -9.68
C ARG A 249 -3.63 -0.63 -9.21
N SER A 250 -3.12 0.60 -9.12
CA SER A 250 -1.76 0.85 -8.64
C SER A 250 -1.58 0.43 -7.17
N ILE A 251 -2.56 0.66 -6.30
CA ILE A 251 -2.52 0.24 -4.88
C ILE A 251 -2.43 -1.28 -4.78
N ARG A 252 -3.36 -2.00 -5.42
CA ARG A 252 -3.37 -3.47 -5.42
C ARG A 252 -2.09 -4.04 -6.04
N ALA A 253 -1.58 -3.43 -7.11
CA ALA A 253 -0.34 -3.84 -7.73
C ALA A 253 0.85 -3.67 -6.77
N ILE A 254 0.92 -2.57 -6.01
CA ILE A 254 1.95 -2.33 -4.99
C ILE A 254 1.89 -3.43 -3.93
N GLU A 255 0.71 -3.67 -3.33
CA GLU A 255 0.54 -4.64 -2.25
C GLU A 255 0.97 -6.06 -2.66
N ASN A 256 0.66 -6.46 -3.88
CA ASN A 256 0.94 -7.81 -4.40
C ASN A 256 2.31 -7.95 -5.12
N SER A 257 3.14 -6.91 -5.13
CA SER A 257 4.48 -6.92 -5.75
C SER A 257 5.62 -7.03 -4.72
N ASP A 258 6.82 -7.36 -5.17
CA ASP A 258 8.06 -7.22 -4.41
C ASP A 258 8.80 -5.93 -4.76
N VAL A 259 8.76 -5.55 -6.05
CA VAL A 259 9.39 -4.35 -6.60
C VAL A 259 8.37 -3.53 -7.39
N CYS A 260 8.29 -2.24 -7.08
CA CYS A 260 7.48 -1.25 -7.76
C CYS A 260 8.37 -0.40 -8.69
N VAL A 261 8.07 -0.44 -9.98
CA VAL A 261 8.64 0.46 -10.98
C VAL A 261 7.70 1.67 -11.08
N LEU A 262 8.08 2.76 -10.41
CA LEU A 262 7.34 4.03 -10.43
C LEU A 262 7.71 4.82 -11.67
N MET A 263 6.78 4.89 -12.62
CA MET A 263 6.95 5.68 -13.84
C MET A 263 6.49 7.12 -13.65
N LEU A 264 7.36 8.05 -14.02
CA LEU A 264 7.13 9.49 -14.02
C LEU A 264 7.13 10.01 -15.46
N ASP A 265 6.38 11.08 -15.70
CA ASP A 265 6.45 11.84 -16.95
C ASP A 265 7.50 12.95 -16.83
N ALA A 266 8.54 12.90 -17.67
CA ALA A 266 9.60 13.91 -17.66
C ALA A 266 9.09 15.33 -17.95
N THR A 267 8.02 15.47 -18.74
CA THR A 267 7.47 16.76 -19.15
C THR A 267 6.66 17.43 -18.05
N ALA A 268 6.01 16.64 -17.19
CA ALA A 268 5.22 17.12 -16.07
C ALA A 268 6.03 17.20 -14.76
N GLY A 269 7.11 16.42 -14.66
CA GLY A 269 7.88 16.30 -13.43
C GLY A 269 7.15 15.48 -12.35
N LEU A 270 7.64 15.59 -11.11
CA LEU A 270 7.08 14.89 -9.95
C LEU A 270 5.89 15.67 -9.35
N GLU A 271 4.71 15.07 -9.39
CA GLU A 271 3.46 15.60 -8.84
C GLU A 271 3.06 14.94 -7.51
N SER A 272 2.03 15.48 -6.84
CA SER A 272 1.52 14.98 -5.55
C SER A 272 1.11 13.51 -5.61
N GLN A 273 0.44 13.10 -6.69
CA GLN A 273 0.01 11.71 -6.86
C GLN A 273 1.21 10.75 -7.03
N ASP A 274 2.32 11.19 -7.64
CA ASP A 274 3.54 10.36 -7.71
C ASP A 274 4.15 10.15 -6.32
N ILE A 275 4.17 11.21 -5.49
CA ILE A 275 4.65 11.16 -4.10
C ILE A 275 3.76 10.22 -3.26
N ASN A 276 2.44 10.25 -3.47
CA ASN A 276 1.51 9.36 -2.77
C ASN A 276 1.74 7.89 -3.13
N ILE A 277 1.92 7.58 -4.42
CA ILE A 277 2.23 6.22 -4.89
C ILE A 277 3.57 5.75 -4.32
N PHE A 278 4.58 6.62 -4.30
CA PHE A 278 5.87 6.34 -3.69
C PHE A 278 5.76 6.06 -2.19
N SER A 279 5.09 6.92 -1.43
CA SER A 279 4.89 6.75 0.01
C SER A 279 4.17 5.44 0.32
N LEU A 280 3.20 5.06 -0.52
CA LEU A 280 2.50 3.79 -0.37
C LEU A 280 3.44 2.59 -0.59
N ALA A 281 4.32 2.64 -1.59
CA ALA A 281 5.31 1.59 -1.85
C ALA A 281 6.32 1.47 -0.68
N GLU A 282 6.77 2.60 -0.13
CA GLU A 282 7.65 2.65 1.04
C GLU A 282 6.98 2.08 2.30
N LYS A 283 5.74 2.49 2.59
CA LYS A 283 4.92 1.97 3.70
C LYS A 283 4.71 0.46 3.58
N ASN A 284 4.52 -0.04 2.37
CA ASN A 284 4.40 -1.46 2.07
C ASN A 284 5.73 -2.23 1.98
N ARG A 285 6.86 -1.58 2.28
CA ARG A 285 8.21 -2.18 2.31
C ARG A 285 8.59 -2.85 0.97
N LYS A 286 8.20 -2.22 -0.13
CA LYS A 286 8.50 -2.68 -1.49
C LYS A 286 9.83 -2.10 -1.95
N GLY A 287 10.53 -2.84 -2.83
CA GLY A 287 11.63 -2.25 -3.58
C GLY A 287 11.09 -1.22 -4.56
N VAL A 288 11.81 -0.13 -4.80
CA VAL A 288 11.37 0.97 -5.66
C VAL A 288 12.43 1.23 -6.72
N VAL A 289 11.99 1.38 -7.97
CA VAL A 289 12.79 1.90 -9.09
C VAL A 289 12.02 3.05 -9.70
N ILE A 290 12.65 4.21 -9.83
CA ILE A 290 12.02 5.36 -10.48
C ILE A 290 12.42 5.37 -11.96
N VAL A 291 11.42 5.47 -12.83
CA VAL A 291 11.61 5.52 -14.27
C VAL A 291 11.02 6.82 -14.80
N VAL A 292 11.89 7.74 -15.19
CA VAL A 292 11.50 9.00 -15.82
C VAL A 292 11.34 8.74 -17.32
N ASN A 293 10.10 8.68 -17.79
CA ASN A 293 9.75 8.38 -19.18
C ASN A 293 9.48 9.66 -19.98
N LYS A 294 9.43 9.55 -21.32
CA LYS A 294 9.31 10.67 -22.27
C LYS A 294 10.51 11.63 -22.23
N TRP A 295 11.68 11.11 -21.87
CA TRP A 295 12.92 11.90 -21.81
C TRP A 295 13.38 12.44 -23.17
N ASP A 296 12.82 11.90 -24.26
CA ASP A 296 12.99 12.41 -25.61
C ASP A 296 12.29 13.76 -25.86
N LEU A 297 11.26 14.09 -25.09
CA LEU A 297 10.50 15.34 -25.23
C LEU A 297 11.09 16.52 -24.43
N VAL A 298 12.07 16.25 -23.56
CA VAL A 298 12.70 17.28 -22.72
C VAL A 298 13.84 17.93 -23.50
N GLU A 299 13.84 19.26 -23.57
CA GLU A 299 14.95 20.04 -24.11
C GLU A 299 16.19 19.87 -23.24
N LYS A 300 17.34 19.62 -23.89
CA LYS A 300 18.56 19.22 -23.20
C LYS A 300 19.55 20.36 -23.22
N GLU A 301 19.86 20.87 -22.03
CA GLU A 301 20.95 21.78 -21.78
C GLU A 301 22.10 21.05 -21.06
N THR A 302 23.15 21.80 -20.70
CA THR A 302 24.24 21.26 -19.89
C THR A 302 23.68 20.90 -18.50
N ASN A 303 23.93 19.68 -18.02
CA ASN A 303 23.52 19.17 -16.69
C ASN A 303 22.02 18.92 -16.42
N THR A 304 21.11 19.05 -17.40
CA THR A 304 19.66 18.83 -17.21
C THR A 304 19.33 17.50 -16.52
N HIS A 305 20.10 16.44 -16.80
CA HIS A 305 19.93 15.13 -16.15
C HIS A 305 20.19 15.16 -14.63
N LYS A 306 21.24 15.86 -14.19
CA LYS A 306 21.61 15.92 -12.76
C LYS A 306 20.61 16.77 -11.98
N GLU A 307 20.23 17.91 -12.55
CA GLU A 307 19.26 18.81 -11.92
C GLU A 307 17.89 18.15 -11.75
N PHE A 308 17.45 17.36 -12.73
CA PHE A 308 16.19 16.62 -12.62
C PHE A 308 16.26 15.53 -11.56
N GLU A 309 17.39 14.83 -11.49
CA GLU A 309 17.63 13.80 -10.47
C GLU A 309 17.65 14.39 -9.05
N GLU A 310 18.33 15.51 -8.85
CA GLU A 310 18.37 16.24 -7.58
C GLU A 310 16.96 16.69 -7.16
N LYS A 311 16.19 17.29 -8.08
CA LYS A 311 14.78 17.69 -7.81
C LYS A 311 13.90 16.53 -7.40
N ILE A 312 14.08 15.33 -7.98
CA ILE A 312 13.36 14.13 -7.55
C ILE A 312 13.79 13.76 -6.13
N ARG A 313 15.10 13.66 -5.87
CA ARG A 313 15.63 13.25 -4.57
C ARG A 313 15.22 14.21 -3.44
N GLU A 314 15.19 15.52 -3.70
CA GLU A 314 14.70 16.52 -2.74
C GLU A 314 13.24 16.30 -2.36
N LYS A 315 12.37 16.05 -3.34
CA LYS A 315 10.94 15.82 -3.09
C LYS A 315 10.64 14.45 -2.44
N LEU A 316 11.51 13.46 -2.62
CA LEU A 316 11.36 12.12 -2.03
C LEU A 316 12.10 11.96 -0.69
N ALA A 317 12.77 13.00 -0.22
CA ALA A 317 13.43 12.97 1.08
C ALA A 317 12.42 12.61 2.20
N PRO A 318 12.82 11.79 3.19
CA PRO A 318 14.18 11.36 3.49
C PRO A 318 14.66 10.13 2.72
N PHE A 319 13.79 9.38 2.04
CA PHE A 319 14.18 8.16 1.34
C PHE A 319 14.72 8.50 -0.06
N THR A 320 16.02 8.80 -0.12
CA THR A 320 16.69 9.25 -1.35
C THR A 320 17.47 8.15 -2.06
N ASP A 321 17.80 7.04 -1.40
CA ASP A 321 18.63 5.95 -1.95
C ASP A 321 17.83 5.02 -2.87
N ILE A 322 17.46 5.55 -4.03
CA ILE A 322 16.63 4.90 -5.04
C ILE A 322 17.30 5.04 -6.42
N PRO A 323 17.26 4.00 -7.26
CA PRO A 323 17.75 4.11 -8.63
C PRO A 323 16.73 4.88 -9.49
N ILE A 324 17.24 5.89 -10.22
CA ILE A 324 16.47 6.71 -11.15
C ILE A 324 16.97 6.44 -12.57
N ILE A 325 16.06 6.06 -13.47
CA ILE A 325 16.38 5.71 -14.86
C ILE A 325 15.58 6.59 -15.81
N PHE A 326 16.28 7.32 -16.66
CA PHE A 326 15.69 8.11 -17.73
C PHE A 326 15.49 7.25 -18.98
N THR A 327 14.27 7.19 -19.49
CA THR A 327 13.85 6.31 -20.58
C THR A 327 12.99 7.04 -21.60
N SER A 328 12.93 6.46 -22.80
CA SER A 328 11.97 6.84 -23.84
C SER A 328 11.38 5.57 -24.41
N VAL A 329 10.14 5.26 -24.01
CA VAL A 329 9.46 4.05 -24.46
C VAL A 329 9.23 4.03 -25.98
N PRO A 330 8.75 5.12 -26.63
CA PRO A 330 8.58 5.14 -28.09
C PRO A 330 9.87 4.85 -28.86
N ASN A 331 11.00 5.38 -28.38
CA ASN A 331 12.31 5.20 -28.99
C ASN A 331 13.05 3.93 -28.50
N LYS A 332 12.40 3.10 -27.67
CA LYS A 332 12.99 1.91 -27.04
C LYS A 332 14.29 2.18 -26.26
N GLN A 333 14.48 3.40 -25.78
CA GLN A 333 15.71 3.81 -25.13
C GLN A 333 15.72 3.36 -23.66
N ARG A 334 16.76 2.58 -23.29
CA ARG A 334 17.04 2.13 -21.91
C ARG A 334 15.93 1.31 -21.24
N ILE A 335 14.99 0.76 -22.02
CA ILE A 335 13.91 -0.11 -21.51
C ILE A 335 14.48 -1.36 -20.80
N PHE A 336 15.52 -1.99 -21.37
CA PHE A 336 16.19 -3.15 -20.75
C PHE A 336 16.86 -2.80 -19.41
N LYS A 337 17.36 -1.56 -19.28
CA LYS A 337 18.00 -1.13 -18.04
C LYS A 337 17.02 -1.11 -16.87
N VAL A 338 15.74 -0.83 -17.14
CA VAL A 338 14.67 -0.89 -16.13
C VAL A 338 14.54 -2.31 -15.56
N LEU A 339 14.57 -3.33 -16.42
CA LEU A 339 14.47 -4.73 -15.98
C LEU A 339 15.69 -5.18 -15.17
N GLU A 340 16.89 -4.83 -15.64
CA GLU A 340 18.14 -5.09 -14.91
C GLU A 340 18.10 -4.51 -13.51
N THR A 341 17.74 -3.22 -13.41
CA THR A 341 17.71 -2.51 -12.13
C THR A 341 16.59 -3.03 -11.23
N ALA A 342 15.41 -3.34 -11.74
CA ALA A 342 14.33 -3.93 -10.94
C ALA A 342 14.73 -5.28 -10.36
N ASN A 343 15.42 -6.12 -11.13
CA ASN A 343 15.96 -7.38 -10.65
C ASN A 343 17.08 -7.18 -9.60
N GLN A 344 17.94 -6.17 -9.77
CA GLN A 344 18.95 -5.84 -8.78
C GLN A 344 18.32 -5.36 -7.47
N VAL A 345 17.30 -4.50 -7.53
CA VAL A 345 16.54 -4.05 -6.35
C VAL A 345 15.85 -5.23 -5.66
N TYR A 346 15.30 -6.19 -6.41
CA TYR A 346 14.77 -7.42 -5.83
C TYR A 346 15.84 -8.21 -5.07
N LYS A 347 17.03 -8.40 -5.65
CA LYS A 347 18.16 -9.06 -4.97
C LYS A 347 18.59 -8.32 -3.72
N ASN A 348 18.65 -6.99 -3.77
CA ASN A 348 18.96 -6.15 -2.61
C ASN A 348 17.88 -6.31 -1.52
N ARG A 349 16.61 -6.45 -1.90
CA ARG A 349 15.49 -6.66 -0.97
C ARG A 349 15.57 -8.01 -0.26
N CYS A 350 15.97 -9.06 -0.98
CA CYS A 350 16.12 -10.41 -0.44
C CYS A 350 17.49 -10.67 0.21
N ARG A 351 18.39 -9.68 0.24
CA ARG A 351 19.75 -9.84 0.74
C ARG A 351 19.73 -10.21 2.23
N ARG A 352 20.34 -11.35 2.55
CA ARG A 352 20.56 -11.82 3.92
C ARG A 352 22.01 -11.60 4.32
N ILE A 353 22.20 -10.96 5.46
CA ILE A 353 23.49 -10.76 6.12
C ILE A 353 23.50 -11.62 7.36
N THR A 354 24.54 -12.43 7.51
CA THR A 354 24.65 -13.32 8.67
C THR A 354 24.84 -12.50 9.94
N THR A 355 24.36 -13.03 11.06
CA THR A 355 24.49 -12.33 12.32
C THR A 355 25.95 -12.12 12.73
N SER A 356 26.87 -13.05 12.42
CA SER A 356 28.30 -12.85 12.68
C SER A 356 28.85 -11.67 11.86
N GLN A 357 28.57 -11.61 10.55
CA GLN A 357 28.99 -10.48 9.71
C GLN A 357 28.47 -9.12 10.23
N LEU A 358 27.21 -9.04 10.66
CA LEU A 358 26.66 -7.81 11.24
C LEU A 358 27.40 -7.40 12.52
N ASN A 359 27.71 -8.34 13.40
CA ASN A 359 28.37 -8.04 14.67
C ASN A 359 29.90 -7.84 14.54
N GLU A 360 30.53 -8.36 13.49
CA GLU A 360 31.95 -8.16 13.20
C GLU A 360 32.21 -6.84 12.48
N ILE A 361 31.35 -6.48 11.51
CA ILE A 361 31.56 -5.31 10.65
C ILE A 361 30.84 -4.08 11.18
N PHE A 362 29.57 -4.22 11.56
CA PHE A 362 28.71 -3.06 11.84
C PHE A 362 28.69 -2.66 13.32
N LEU A 363 28.67 -3.64 14.23
CA LEU A 363 28.65 -3.37 15.68
C LEU A 363 29.83 -2.49 16.16
N PRO A 364 31.08 -2.64 15.67
CA PRO A 364 32.17 -1.74 16.06
C PRO A 364 31.90 -0.27 15.70
N LEU A 365 31.33 0.01 14.52
CA LEU A 365 31.00 1.37 14.07
C LEU A 365 29.95 2.03 14.96
N VAL A 366 28.95 1.25 15.36
CA VAL A 366 27.89 1.67 16.28
C VAL A 366 28.44 1.90 17.69
N LYS A 367 29.47 1.17 18.11
CA LYS A 367 30.16 1.37 19.40
C LYS A 367 31.09 2.59 19.39
N GLU A 368 31.73 2.87 18.25
CA GLU A 368 32.56 4.07 18.06
C GLU A 368 31.72 5.35 18.09
N ASN A 369 30.55 5.31 17.44
CA ASN A 369 29.57 6.39 17.45
C ASN A 369 28.28 5.92 18.13
N PRO A 370 28.24 5.85 19.48
CA PRO A 370 27.06 5.39 20.21
C PRO A 370 25.93 6.43 20.14
N PRO A 371 24.67 6.01 20.40
CA PRO A 371 23.57 6.95 20.50
C PRO A 371 23.86 8.01 21.58
N PRO A 372 23.46 9.28 21.36
CA PRO A 372 23.70 10.35 22.32
C PRO A 372 23.04 10.03 23.67
N ALA A 373 23.77 10.29 24.74
CA ALA A 373 23.28 10.06 26.09
C ALA A 373 22.05 10.94 26.38
N TYR A 374 21.06 10.36 27.05
CA TYR A 374 19.85 11.09 27.44
C TYR A 374 19.65 10.99 28.95
N LYS A 375 19.45 12.14 29.60
CA LYS A 375 19.34 12.25 31.08
C LYS A 375 20.51 11.57 31.82
N GLY A 376 21.73 11.72 31.30
CA GLY A 376 22.94 11.13 31.88
C GLY A 376 23.06 9.60 31.73
N LYS A 377 22.15 8.95 30.99
CA LYS A 377 22.20 7.51 30.73
C LYS A 377 22.77 7.23 29.34
N HIS A 378 23.79 6.38 29.28
CA HIS A 378 24.40 5.92 28.04
C HIS A 378 23.64 4.73 27.46
N ILE A 379 23.42 4.78 26.15
CA ILE A 379 22.80 3.69 25.39
C ILE A 379 23.91 2.80 24.84
N ASN A 380 23.90 1.53 25.22
CA ASN A 380 24.86 0.54 24.75
C ASN A 380 24.16 -0.51 23.90
N ILE A 381 24.59 -0.65 22.65
CA ILE A 381 24.12 -1.65 21.71
C ILE A 381 25.03 -2.87 21.83
N LYS A 382 24.44 -4.00 22.23
CA LYS A 382 25.17 -5.23 22.54
C LYS A 382 25.29 -6.18 21.35
N TYR A 383 24.23 -6.23 20.55
CA TYR A 383 24.05 -7.26 19.54
C TYR A 383 23.09 -6.80 18.45
N ILE A 384 23.34 -7.23 17.23
CA ILE A 384 22.53 -6.89 16.04
C ILE A 384 22.19 -8.18 15.30
N THR A 385 20.97 -8.31 14.80
CA THR A 385 20.57 -9.44 13.95
C THR A 385 19.57 -9.00 12.87
N GLN A 386 19.50 -9.73 11.76
CA GLN A 386 18.50 -9.53 10.72
C GLN A 386 17.30 -10.46 10.97
N LEU A 387 16.08 -9.94 10.85
CA LEU A 387 14.86 -10.74 10.91
C LEU A 387 14.66 -11.51 9.60
N PRO A 388 14.08 -12.72 9.62
CA PRO A 388 13.83 -13.54 8.43
C PRO A 388 12.58 -13.06 7.68
N LEU A 389 12.53 -11.77 7.33
CA LEU A 389 11.44 -11.15 6.57
C LEU A 389 11.82 -11.02 5.09
N ALA A 390 10.82 -10.78 4.23
CA ALA A 390 11.01 -10.58 2.80
C ALA A 390 11.73 -9.26 2.43
N TYR A 391 12.00 -8.39 3.41
CA TYR A 391 12.70 -7.11 3.23
C TYR A 391 13.73 -6.89 4.36
N PRO A 392 14.75 -6.04 4.15
CA PRO A 392 15.83 -5.84 5.12
C PRO A 392 15.31 -5.23 6.43
N SER A 393 15.28 -6.05 7.47
CA SER A 393 14.82 -5.67 8.80
C SER A 393 15.84 -6.09 9.85
N PHE A 394 16.30 -5.15 10.65
CA PHE A 394 17.37 -5.37 11.62
C PHE A 394 16.91 -5.03 13.04
N VAL A 395 17.29 -5.87 13.99
CA VAL A 395 17.04 -5.64 15.42
C VAL A 395 18.37 -5.34 16.11
N PHE A 396 18.42 -4.20 16.78
CA PHE A 396 19.51 -3.72 17.62
C PHE A 396 19.11 -3.94 19.07
N PHE A 397 19.81 -4.81 19.77
CA PHE A 397 19.58 -5.07 21.18
C PHE A 397 20.39 -4.09 22.02
N CYS A 398 19.71 -3.23 22.77
CA CYS A 398 20.32 -2.22 23.62
C CYS A 398 19.70 -2.19 25.02
N ASN A 399 20.37 -1.51 25.95
CA ASN A 399 19.90 -1.37 27.33
C ASN A 399 18.69 -0.43 27.48
N LEU A 400 18.57 0.60 26.61
CA LEU A 400 17.59 1.67 26.71
C LEU A 400 17.03 2.05 25.32
N PRO A 401 16.22 1.19 24.69
CA PRO A 401 15.68 1.43 23.34
C PRO A 401 14.83 2.69 23.24
N GLN A 402 14.09 3.03 24.30
CA GLN A 402 13.20 4.20 24.36
C GLN A 402 13.93 5.55 24.24
N TYR A 403 15.26 5.57 24.40
CA TYR A 403 16.05 6.80 24.29
C TYR A 403 16.77 6.92 22.95
N VAL A 404 16.60 5.95 22.04
CA VAL A 404 17.15 6.03 20.67
C VAL A 404 16.25 6.91 19.81
N ARG A 405 16.72 8.12 19.53
CA ARG A 405 15.99 9.12 18.72
C ARG A 405 16.21 8.92 17.22
N ASP A 406 15.29 9.43 16.41
CA ASP A 406 15.30 9.26 14.96
C ASP A 406 16.57 9.76 14.23
N PRO A 407 17.25 10.85 14.66
CA PRO A 407 18.52 11.23 14.04
C PRO A 407 19.58 10.13 14.09
N TYR A 408 19.62 9.37 15.20
CA TYR A 408 20.54 8.24 15.32
C TYR A 408 20.11 7.06 14.46
N LYS A 409 18.80 6.80 14.36
CA LYS A 409 18.28 5.76 13.46
C LYS A 409 18.66 6.06 12.00
N ARG A 410 18.56 7.32 11.56
CA ARG A 410 18.99 7.77 10.23
C ARG A 410 20.49 7.60 10.02
N TYR A 411 21.31 7.93 11.02
CA TYR A 411 22.75 7.68 10.97
C TYR A 411 23.06 6.19 10.75
N VAL A 412 22.43 5.32 11.54
CA VAL A 412 22.58 3.87 11.41
C VAL A 412 22.13 3.39 10.03
N GLU A 413 20.96 3.84 9.56
CA GLU A 413 20.44 3.49 8.24
C GLU A 413 21.42 3.85 7.13
N ASN A 414 21.92 5.09 7.12
CA ASN A 414 22.87 5.56 6.11
C ASN A 414 24.17 4.73 6.12
N LYS A 415 24.68 4.39 7.31
CA LYS A 415 25.87 3.53 7.43
C LYS A 415 25.61 2.11 6.95
N MET A 416 24.41 1.56 7.16
CA MET A 416 24.05 0.25 6.61
C MET A 416 23.97 0.29 5.08
N ARG A 417 23.45 1.37 4.49
CA ARG A 417 23.39 1.58 3.03
C ARG A 417 24.79 1.65 2.41
N GLU A 418 25.72 2.37 3.05
CA GLU A 418 27.12 2.47 2.61
C GLU A 418 27.82 1.10 2.55
N LEU A 419 27.54 0.20 3.50
CA LEU A 419 28.27 -1.06 3.65
C LEU A 419 27.65 -2.25 2.91
N PHE A 420 26.32 -2.32 2.86
CA PHE A 420 25.61 -3.53 2.46
C PHE A 420 24.73 -3.38 1.21
N ASP A 421 24.83 -2.24 0.50
CA ASP A 421 24.12 -1.92 -0.74
C ASP A 421 22.63 -2.34 -0.71
N PHE A 422 21.82 -1.47 -0.14
CA PHE A 422 20.36 -1.60 -0.07
C PHE A 422 19.66 -0.59 -0.98
N ASN A 423 20.32 -0.23 -2.09
CA ASN A 423 19.80 0.75 -3.03
C ASN A 423 18.43 0.31 -3.58
N GLY A 424 17.46 1.23 -3.53
CA GLY A 424 16.08 1.01 -3.95
C GLY A 424 15.22 0.26 -2.93
N VAL A 425 15.71 -0.01 -1.72
CA VAL A 425 14.97 -0.79 -0.72
C VAL A 425 14.85 -0.03 0.61
N PRO A 426 13.65 0.01 1.21
CA PRO A 426 13.48 0.55 2.56
C PRO A 426 14.05 -0.41 3.61
N ILE A 427 14.90 0.12 4.50
CA ILE A 427 15.46 -0.63 5.63
C ILE A 427 14.57 -0.40 6.85
N GLN A 428 14.32 -1.44 7.65
CA GLN A 428 13.64 -1.30 8.94
C GLN A 428 14.60 -1.55 10.10
N LEU A 429 14.63 -0.61 11.03
CA LEU A 429 15.48 -0.66 12.21
C LEU A 429 14.62 -0.72 13.48
N TYR A 430 14.76 -1.79 14.24
CA TYR A 430 14.10 -1.97 15.52
C TYR A 430 15.14 -1.91 16.64
N PHE A 431 14.87 -1.13 17.68
CA PHE A 431 15.68 -1.12 18.90
C PHE A 431 14.90 -1.80 20.00
N ARG A 432 15.45 -2.86 20.59
CA ARG A 432 14.77 -3.66 21.62
C ARG A 432 15.66 -3.82 22.84
N GLN A 433 15.00 -3.92 24.00
CA GLN A 433 15.67 -4.36 25.21
C GLN A 433 15.83 -5.89 25.13
N LYS A 434 17.02 -6.37 25.50
CA LYS A 434 17.26 -7.82 25.60
C LYS A 434 16.65 -8.37 26.89
#